data_AF-A0A2A2JQD7-F1
#
_entry.id   AF-A0A2A2JQD7-F1
#
_cell.length_a   1.000
_cell.length_b   1.000
_cell.length_c   1.000
_cell.angle_alpha   90.00
_cell.angle_beta   90.00
_cell.angle_gamma   90.00
#
_symmetry.space_group_name_H-M   'P 1'
#
loop_
_entity.id
_entity.type
_entity.pdbx_description
1 polymer ?
#
loop_
_entity_poly.entity_id
_entity_poly.type
_entity_poly.pdbx_seq_one_letter_code
_entity_poly.pdbx_strand_id
1 'polypeptide(L)'
;MQGLNNLVAIYQLTYLLVPFTLACIATVSTPSPEDTTTTVSSETTTTTTNDCADCTIDSVTFEQPDGTADRIATSGQVTTDAATGCLTLTATCTADAGMIAFMEFNINQGGPVENAGMTQTVSAPLNCRGGVWYYQDVRAITSVRCQQASQ
;
A
#
# COMPACT_ATOMS: atom_id res chain seq x y z
N MET A 1 18.45 -48.69 -35.05
CA MET A 1 19.11 -47.42 -35.41
C MET A 1 18.90 -46.51 -34.20
N GLN A 2 19.79 -46.51 -33.21
CA GLN A 2 20.92 -45.56 -33.08
C GLN A 2 20.45 -44.12 -33.39
N GLY A 3 20.48 -43.12 -32.52
CA GLY A 3 21.17 -42.85 -31.27
C GLY A 3 21.29 -41.32 -31.13
N LEU A 4 21.84 -40.86 -30.00
CA LEU A 4 22.17 -39.47 -29.58
C LEU A 4 21.01 -38.69 -28.95
N ASN A 5 20.84 -38.72 -27.62
CA ASN A 5 21.61 -38.00 -26.59
C ASN A 5 21.66 -36.48 -26.81
N ASN A 6 20.84 -35.76 -26.05
CA ASN A 6 21.13 -34.35 -25.73
C ASN A 6 21.02 -34.18 -24.21
N LEU A 7 22.18 -34.23 -23.56
CA LEU A 7 22.39 -34.18 -22.11
C LEU A 7 23.45 -33.10 -21.86
N VAL A 8 23.03 -31.83 -21.85
CA VAL A 8 23.84 -30.64 -21.48
C VAL A 8 22.80 -29.55 -21.11
N ALA A 9 22.81 -28.84 -20.01
CA ALA A 9 23.70 -28.76 -18.86
C ALA A 9 22.85 -28.36 -17.63
N ILE A 10 23.23 -28.91 -16.50
CA ILE A 10 22.80 -28.50 -15.17
C ILE A 10 23.40 -27.11 -14.92
N TYR A 11 22.60 -26.06 -14.92
CA TYR A 11 22.97 -24.76 -14.35
C TYR A 11 22.20 -24.56 -13.05
N GLN A 12 22.67 -25.22 -11.98
CA GLN A 12 22.31 -24.82 -10.63
C GLN A 12 23.07 -23.55 -10.30
N LEU A 13 22.38 -22.41 -10.37
CA LEU A 13 22.90 -21.17 -9.81
C LEU A 13 22.42 -21.06 -8.36
N THR A 14 23.16 -21.68 -7.46
CA THR A 14 23.06 -21.43 -6.01
C THR A 14 23.43 -19.98 -5.74
N TYR A 15 22.41 -19.12 -5.58
CA TYR A 15 22.59 -17.74 -5.17
C TYR A 15 22.86 -17.73 -3.65
N LEU A 16 24.14 -17.69 -3.29
CA LEU A 16 24.60 -17.47 -1.92
C LEU A 16 24.19 -16.05 -1.47
N LEU A 17 23.52 -15.99 -0.33
CA LEU A 17 23.16 -14.78 0.41
C LEU A 17 24.42 -13.97 0.76
N VAL A 18 24.45 -12.70 0.37
CA VAL A 18 25.39 -11.71 0.90
C VAL A 18 24.58 -10.58 1.56
N PRO A 19 24.53 -10.49 2.90
CA PRO A 19 24.07 -9.28 3.54
C PRO A 19 25.14 -8.19 3.39
N PHE A 20 24.88 -7.20 2.53
CA PHE A 20 25.62 -5.94 2.54
C PHE A 20 25.23 -5.16 3.80
N THR A 21 25.99 -5.34 4.88
CA THR A 21 25.94 -4.42 6.01
C THR A 21 26.87 -3.24 5.73
N LEU A 22 26.29 -2.11 5.32
CA LEU A 22 26.99 -0.84 5.24
C LEU A 22 27.24 -0.34 6.67
N ALA A 23 28.38 -0.70 7.25
CA ALA A 23 28.82 -0.16 8.54
C ALA A 23 29.33 1.27 8.32
N CYS A 24 28.61 2.28 8.83
CA CYS A 24 29.16 3.62 8.95
C CYS A 24 30.22 3.62 10.05
N ILE A 25 31.43 4.03 9.68
CA ILE A 25 32.57 4.16 10.58
C ILE A 25 32.36 5.48 11.35
N ALA A 26 31.85 5.39 12.58
CA ALA A 26 31.92 6.51 13.51
C ALA A 26 33.37 6.57 14.04
N THR A 27 34.08 7.65 13.71
CA THR A 27 35.40 7.98 14.24
C THR A 27 35.34 8.03 15.76
N VAL A 28 36.12 7.13 16.38
CA VAL A 28 36.32 7.04 17.82
C VAL A 28 37.36 8.08 18.24
N SER A 29 36.96 8.99 19.12
CA SER A 29 37.89 9.80 19.93
C SER A 29 37.95 9.19 21.33
N THR A 30 39.14 8.79 21.77
CA THR A 30 39.46 8.29 23.13
C THR A 30 40.52 9.19 23.77
N PRO A 31 40.69 9.21 25.11
CA PRO A 31 39.69 9.23 26.18
C PRO A 31 40.01 10.30 27.27
N SER A 32 39.04 10.64 28.12
CA SER A 32 39.28 11.27 29.44
C SER A 32 38.66 10.35 30.51
N PRO A 33 39.33 10.10 31.65
CA PRO A 33 38.90 9.08 32.60
C PRO A 33 37.80 9.59 33.54
N GLU A 34 37.12 8.63 34.17
CA GLU A 34 36.08 8.77 35.20
C GLU A 34 34.66 8.99 34.67
N ASP A 35 33.92 7.91 34.41
CA ASP A 35 32.85 7.50 35.32
C ASP A 35 32.34 6.09 34.99
N THR A 36 32.15 5.26 36.01
CA THR A 36 31.62 3.90 35.84
C THR A 36 30.10 4.00 35.67
N THR A 37 29.61 3.96 34.43
CA THR A 37 28.17 3.88 34.17
C THR A 37 27.82 2.54 33.55
N THR A 38 27.17 1.70 34.36
CA THR A 38 26.50 0.47 33.95
C THR A 38 25.59 0.74 32.75
N THR A 39 25.96 0.24 31.58
CA THR A 39 25.11 0.30 30.39
C THR A 39 24.02 -0.76 30.54
N VAL A 40 22.90 -0.38 31.16
CA VAL A 40 21.64 -1.12 31.02
C VAL A 40 21.28 -1.04 29.55
N SER A 41 21.37 -2.17 28.84
CA SER A 41 20.83 -2.31 27.50
C SER A 41 19.32 -2.15 27.62
N SER A 42 18.82 -0.94 27.40
CA SER A 42 17.42 -0.69 27.14
C SER A 42 17.13 -1.27 25.76
N GLU A 43 16.65 -2.51 25.74
CA GLU A 43 15.93 -3.06 24.60
C GLU A 43 14.82 -2.06 24.28
N THR A 44 15.03 -1.29 23.22
CA THR A 44 14.02 -0.37 22.71
C THR A 44 12.98 -1.25 22.05
N THR A 45 11.99 -1.68 22.84
CA THR A 45 10.73 -2.16 22.28
C THR A 45 10.15 -0.98 21.52
N THR A 46 10.34 -0.97 20.21
CA THR A 46 9.48 -0.17 19.33
C THR A 46 8.09 -0.75 19.49
N THR A 47 7.34 -0.28 20.48
CA THR A 47 5.90 -0.21 20.35
C THR A 47 5.69 0.66 19.13
N THR A 48 5.54 0.04 17.96
CA THR A 48 4.74 0.64 16.88
C THR A 48 3.39 0.87 17.54
N THR A 49 3.21 2.07 18.08
CA THR A 49 1.90 2.63 18.34
C THR A 49 1.13 2.36 17.07
N ASN A 50 0.10 1.52 17.18
CA ASN A 50 -0.63 1.03 16.02
C ASN A 50 -1.52 2.19 15.54
N ASP A 51 -0.90 3.22 14.95
CA ASP A 51 -1.52 4.47 14.48
C ASP A 51 -2.42 4.23 13.24
N CYS A 52 -2.83 2.98 13.04
CA CYS A 52 -3.76 2.53 12.01
C CYS A 52 -5.23 2.69 12.45
N ALA A 53 -5.47 3.30 13.61
CA ALA A 53 -6.80 3.63 14.10
C ALA A 53 -7.12 5.15 14.04
N ASP A 54 -6.18 5.98 13.58
CA ASP A 54 -6.29 7.44 13.66
C ASP A 54 -6.82 8.09 12.38
N CYS A 55 -7.15 7.31 11.35
CA CYS A 55 -7.66 7.87 10.10
C CYS A 55 -9.13 8.28 10.23
N THR A 56 -9.44 9.43 9.64
CA THR A 56 -10.81 9.92 9.48
C THR A 56 -11.26 9.71 8.05
N ILE A 57 -12.54 9.45 7.80
CA ILE A 57 -13.07 9.36 6.43
C ILE A 57 -12.92 10.71 5.69
N ASP A 58 -13.02 11.82 6.42
CA ASP A 58 -12.95 13.18 5.88
C ASP A 58 -11.55 13.58 5.37
N SER A 59 -10.51 12.77 5.66
CA SER A 59 -9.17 12.99 5.08
C SER A 59 -9.10 12.58 3.59
N VAL A 60 -10.13 11.88 3.08
CA VAL A 60 -10.29 11.55 1.67
C VAL A 60 -11.46 12.34 1.10
N THR A 61 -11.20 13.10 0.05
CA THR A 61 -12.26 13.78 -0.69
C THR A 61 -12.89 12.81 -1.68
N PHE A 62 -14.15 12.47 -1.46
CA PHE A 62 -14.97 11.70 -2.40
C PHE A 62 -15.68 12.65 -3.34
N GLU A 63 -15.24 12.71 -4.60
CA GLU A 63 -15.81 13.64 -5.56
C GLU A 63 -17.24 13.23 -5.95
N GLN A 64 -18.11 14.24 -5.95
CA GLN A 64 -19.49 14.10 -6.42
C GLN A 64 -19.57 14.30 -7.95
N PRO A 65 -20.60 13.75 -8.60
CA PRO A 65 -20.91 14.09 -9.98
C PRO A 65 -21.22 15.57 -10.13
N ASP A 66 -20.73 16.19 -11.20
CA ASP A 66 -20.96 17.61 -11.54
C ASP A 66 -22.00 17.79 -12.66
N GLY A 67 -22.74 16.72 -13.00
CA GLY A 67 -23.69 16.70 -14.12
C GLY A 67 -23.07 16.27 -15.46
N THR A 68 -21.77 15.97 -15.50
CA THR A 68 -21.14 15.34 -16.68
C THR A 68 -21.65 13.91 -16.84
N ALA A 69 -22.05 13.52 -18.05
CA ALA A 69 -22.64 12.20 -18.34
C ALA A 69 -21.74 11.02 -17.92
N ASP A 70 -20.42 11.20 -18.01
CA ASP A 70 -19.45 10.17 -17.67
C ASP A 70 -19.02 10.20 -16.19
N ARG A 71 -19.57 11.07 -15.35
CA ARG A 71 -19.24 11.15 -13.91
C ARG A 71 -20.32 10.51 -13.05
N ILE A 72 -19.89 9.65 -12.14
CA ILE A 72 -20.77 8.91 -11.22
C ILE A 72 -20.36 9.13 -9.77
N ALA A 73 -21.26 8.77 -8.85
CA ALA A 73 -21.03 8.96 -7.42
C ALA A 73 -19.93 8.01 -6.91
N THR A 74 -19.11 8.53 -6.00
CA THR A 74 -18.17 7.74 -5.21
C THR A 74 -18.67 7.64 -3.77
N SER A 75 -18.46 6.50 -3.13
CA SER A 75 -18.71 6.32 -1.70
C SER A 75 -17.50 5.74 -0.98
N GLY A 76 -17.38 6.05 0.31
CA GLY A 76 -16.39 5.46 1.21
C GLY A 76 -17.10 4.82 2.39
N GLN A 77 -16.65 3.63 2.80
CA GLN A 77 -17.12 2.96 4.02
C GLN A 77 -15.92 2.55 4.88
N VAL A 78 -15.88 3.04 6.12
CA VAL A 78 -14.85 2.68 7.09
C VAL A 78 -15.31 1.49 7.92
N THR A 79 -14.45 0.50 8.07
CA THR A 79 -14.62 -0.67 8.93
C THR A 79 -13.36 -0.88 9.75
N THR A 80 -13.43 -1.74 10.76
CA THR A 80 -12.27 -2.19 11.53
C THR A 80 -11.95 -3.63 11.15
N ASP A 81 -10.71 -3.90 10.77
CA ASP A 81 -10.23 -5.24 10.53
C ASP A 81 -10.13 -6.01 11.86
N ALA A 82 -10.80 -7.15 11.94
CA ALA A 82 -10.91 -7.90 13.19
C ALA A 82 -9.60 -8.60 13.61
N ALA A 83 -8.67 -8.84 12.66
CA ALA A 83 -7.42 -9.52 12.94
C ALA A 83 -6.35 -8.56 13.48
N THR A 84 -6.33 -7.33 12.98
CA THR A 84 -5.30 -6.32 13.26
C THR A 84 -5.79 -5.18 14.15
N GLY A 85 -7.10 -4.98 14.26
CA GLY A 85 -7.71 -3.83 14.92
C GLY A 85 -7.55 -2.51 14.15
N CYS A 86 -6.99 -2.55 12.94
CA CYS A 86 -6.76 -1.39 12.11
C CYS A 86 -8.02 -0.96 11.36
N LEU A 87 -8.14 0.34 11.08
CA LEU A 87 -9.19 0.86 10.22
C LEU A 87 -8.88 0.56 8.75
N THR A 88 -9.92 0.15 8.03
CA THR A 88 -9.92 -0.05 6.59
C THR A 88 -11.03 0.80 5.97
N LEU A 89 -10.75 1.44 4.86
CA LEU A 89 -11.72 2.23 4.09
C LEU A 89 -11.93 1.56 2.74
N THR A 90 -13.16 1.19 2.41
CA THR A 90 -13.49 0.71 1.06
C THR A 90 -14.05 1.87 0.26
N ALA A 91 -13.31 2.34 -0.75
CA ALA A 91 -13.83 3.24 -1.76
C ALA A 91 -14.63 2.43 -2.78
N THR A 92 -15.81 2.89 -3.20
CA THR A 92 -16.66 2.20 -4.17
C THR A 92 -17.20 3.16 -5.22
N CYS A 93 -17.02 2.77 -6.48
CA CYS A 93 -17.65 3.34 -7.66
C CYS A 93 -18.67 2.35 -8.21
N THR A 94 -19.89 2.79 -8.51
CA THR A 94 -20.92 1.97 -9.16
C THR A 94 -21.49 2.73 -10.35
N ALA A 95 -21.20 2.25 -11.56
CA ALA A 95 -21.70 2.81 -12.80
C ALA A 95 -23.15 2.41 -13.07
N ASP A 96 -23.77 3.11 -14.03
CA ASP A 96 -25.12 2.80 -14.48
C ASP A 96 -25.21 1.39 -15.10
N ALA A 97 -26.43 0.85 -15.17
CA ALA A 97 -26.66 -0.47 -15.74
C ALA A 97 -26.15 -0.56 -17.18
N GLY A 98 -25.30 -1.54 -17.46
CA GLY A 98 -24.68 -1.74 -18.78
C GLY A 98 -23.41 -0.92 -19.03
N MET A 99 -22.98 -0.09 -18.07
CA MET A 99 -21.75 0.69 -18.13
C MET A 99 -20.64 0.04 -17.30
N ILE A 100 -19.41 0.48 -17.53
CA ILE A 100 -18.21 0.13 -16.76
C ILE A 100 -17.88 1.29 -15.83
N ALA A 101 -17.55 1.02 -14.57
CA ALA A 101 -17.00 2.01 -13.66
C ALA A 101 -15.48 2.10 -13.78
N PHE A 102 -14.95 3.31 -13.67
CA PHE A 102 -13.53 3.59 -13.56
C PHE A 102 -13.28 4.47 -12.33
N MET A 103 -12.52 3.94 -11.37
CA MET A 103 -12.10 4.68 -10.18
C MET A 103 -10.76 5.36 -10.40
N GLU A 104 -10.58 6.55 -9.87
CA GLU A 104 -9.34 7.29 -9.94
C GLU A 104 -8.95 7.81 -8.57
N PHE A 105 -7.68 7.63 -8.23
CA PHE A 105 -7.08 8.12 -7.01
C PHE A 105 -6.25 9.36 -7.28
N ASN A 106 -6.36 10.35 -6.38
CA ASN A 106 -5.57 11.57 -6.40
C ASN A 106 -5.53 12.20 -7.81
N ILE A 107 -6.66 12.71 -8.30
CA ILE A 107 -6.89 13.36 -9.60
C ILE A 107 -5.67 13.36 -10.55
N ASN A 108 -5.79 12.64 -11.67
CA ASN A 108 -4.80 12.45 -12.73
C ASN A 108 -3.59 11.58 -12.34
N GLN A 109 -3.68 10.78 -11.27
CA GLN A 109 -2.61 9.84 -10.87
C GLN A 109 -2.94 8.37 -11.14
N GLY A 110 -4.02 8.10 -11.89
CA GLY A 110 -4.50 6.76 -12.19
C GLY A 110 -5.39 6.19 -11.08
N GLY A 111 -5.67 4.89 -11.15
CA GLY A 111 -6.65 4.24 -10.28
C GLY A 111 -6.17 2.94 -9.65
N PRO A 112 -7.06 2.26 -8.91
CA PRO A 112 -6.84 0.93 -8.39
C PRO A 112 -6.67 -0.11 -9.53
N VAL A 113 -6.07 -1.26 -9.21
CA VAL A 113 -5.84 -2.33 -10.21
C VAL A 113 -7.16 -3.01 -10.60
N GLU A 114 -8.15 -2.92 -9.72
CA GLU A 114 -9.50 -3.43 -9.84
C GLU A 114 -10.24 -2.85 -11.06
N ASN A 115 -9.84 -1.67 -11.54
CA ASN A 115 -10.33 -1.12 -12.81
C ASN A 115 -10.09 -2.05 -14.01
N ALA A 116 -9.06 -2.91 -13.96
CA ALA A 116 -8.76 -3.86 -15.03
C ALA A 116 -9.87 -4.91 -15.24
N GLY A 117 -10.75 -5.09 -14.24
CA GLY A 117 -11.91 -5.97 -14.35
C GLY A 117 -12.99 -5.45 -15.30
N MET A 118 -12.97 -4.16 -15.67
CA MET A 118 -13.98 -3.53 -16.53
C MET A 118 -15.41 -3.86 -16.07
N THR A 119 -15.65 -3.77 -14.77
CA THR A 119 -16.91 -4.12 -14.11
C THR A 119 -17.77 -2.88 -13.87
N GLN A 120 -19.08 -3.11 -13.65
CA GLN A 120 -20.01 -2.05 -13.26
C GLN A 120 -19.68 -1.46 -11.89
N THR A 121 -19.14 -2.27 -10.98
CA THR A 121 -18.73 -1.82 -9.64
C THR A 121 -17.24 -2.06 -9.47
N VAL A 122 -16.52 -1.03 -9.02
CA VAL A 122 -15.13 -1.09 -8.59
C VAL A 122 -15.08 -0.76 -7.11
N SER A 123 -14.54 -1.67 -6.32
CA SER A 123 -14.30 -1.47 -4.88
C SER A 123 -12.81 -1.60 -4.61
N ALA A 124 -12.22 -0.60 -3.96
CA ALA A 124 -10.80 -0.57 -3.67
C ALA A 124 -10.56 -0.41 -2.16
N PRO A 125 -9.84 -1.35 -1.52
CA PRO A 125 -9.54 -1.29 -0.10
C PRO A 125 -8.35 -0.35 0.17
N LEU A 126 -8.51 0.48 1.19
CA LEU A 126 -7.49 1.39 1.72
C LEU A 126 -7.22 1.04 3.18
N ASN A 127 -5.95 0.99 3.55
CA ASN A 127 -5.52 0.71 4.92
C ASN A 127 -5.12 2.00 5.62
N CYS A 128 -5.58 2.19 6.85
CA CYS A 128 -5.15 3.31 7.66
C CYS A 128 -3.72 3.09 8.18
N ARG A 129 -2.88 4.13 8.09
CA ARG A 129 -1.55 4.14 8.72
C ARG A 129 -1.12 5.56 9.04
N GLY A 130 -0.88 5.84 10.32
CA GLY A 130 -0.38 7.15 10.76
C GLY A 130 -1.35 8.28 10.38
N GLY A 131 -2.66 8.04 10.48
CA GLY A 131 -3.70 9.01 10.10
C GLY A 131 -3.92 9.20 8.59
N VAL A 132 -3.24 8.44 7.73
CA VAL A 132 -3.35 8.53 6.27
C VAL A 132 -3.87 7.21 5.68
N TRP A 133 -4.73 7.30 4.68
CA TRP A 133 -5.24 6.13 3.94
C TRP A 133 -4.28 5.72 2.83
N TYR A 134 -3.92 4.43 2.79
CA TYR A 134 -3.03 3.87 1.80
C TYR A 134 -3.71 2.79 0.96
N TYR A 135 -3.58 2.91 -0.36
CA TYR A 135 -3.89 1.82 -1.28
C TYR A 135 -2.67 0.90 -1.43
N GLN A 136 -2.89 -0.41 -1.23
CA GLN A 136 -1.85 -1.46 -1.26
C GLN A 136 -0.60 -1.11 -0.41
N ASP A 137 -0.79 -0.38 0.69
CA ASP A 137 0.26 0.06 1.62
C ASP A 137 1.39 0.93 1.02
N VAL A 138 1.27 1.34 -0.24
CA VAL A 138 2.33 2.07 -0.97
C VAL A 138 1.92 3.47 -1.39
N ARG A 139 0.62 3.71 -1.60
CA ARG A 139 0.13 4.98 -2.14
C ARG A 139 -0.84 5.64 -1.18
N ALA A 140 -0.46 6.80 -0.66
CA ALA A 140 -1.37 7.65 0.12
C ALA A 140 -2.49 8.19 -0.78
N ILE A 141 -3.72 8.14 -0.29
CA ILE A 141 -4.94 8.55 -0.99
C ILE A 141 -5.55 9.75 -0.28
N THR A 142 -5.77 10.83 -1.01
CA THR A 142 -6.37 12.08 -0.53
C THR A 142 -7.63 12.45 -1.30
N SER A 143 -7.83 11.88 -2.50
CA SER A 143 -9.09 12.01 -3.22
C SER A 143 -9.43 10.78 -4.05
N VAL A 144 -10.73 10.57 -4.25
CA VAL A 144 -11.26 9.53 -5.13
C VAL A 144 -12.32 10.15 -6.04
N ARG A 145 -12.22 9.87 -7.33
CA ARG A 145 -13.17 10.24 -8.37
C ARG A 145 -13.64 8.99 -9.09
N CYS A 146 -14.91 8.96 -9.47
CA CYS A 146 -15.45 7.91 -10.32
C CYS A 146 -15.88 8.46 -11.68
N GLN A 147 -15.64 7.65 -12.71
CA GLN A 147 -16.12 7.85 -14.07
C GLN A 147 -16.81 6.58 -14.56
N GLN A 148 -17.56 6.69 -15.65
CA GLN A 148 -18.13 5.55 -16.34
C GLN A 148 -17.91 5.62 -17.85
N ALA A 149 -17.98 4.47 -18.50
CA ALA A 149 -17.92 4.36 -19.95
C ALA A 149 -18.81 3.21 -20.43
N SER A 150 -19.21 3.24 -21.70
CA SER A 150 -19.87 2.11 -22.34
C SER A 150 -18.92 0.91 -22.43
N GLN A 151 -19.46 -0.31 -22.30
CA GLN A 151 -18.74 -1.55 -22.59
C GLN A 151 -18.31 -1.65 -24.07
#